data_AF-A0A963U557-F1
#
_entry.id   AF-A0A963U557-F1
#
_cell.length_a   1.000
_cell.length_b   1.000
_cell.length_c   1.000
_cell.angle_alpha   90.00
_cell.angle_beta   90.00
_cell.angle_gamma   90.00
#
_symmetry.space_group_name_H-M   'P 1'
#
loop_
_entity.id
_entity.type
_entity.pdbx_description
1 polymer ?
#
loop_
_entity_poly.entity_id
_entity_poly.type
_entity_poly.pdbx_seq_one_letter_code
_entity_poly.pdbx_strand_id
1 'polypeptide(L)'
;QIFWYTAFTADMVKPKSEGNNTVDDEGNPLWRMAPSPHGPYWKEGQKVGYQDVGSWTFLKSTPEDRAKAAWLYAQFVVSKTVDVKKSHVGLTFIRDSTVRHESFSERAPKLGGLVEFYRSPDRVRWSPTGINVPDYPKLAQIWWQQIGDVNSGAFTPQQAMDRLAEEMDITMARMQAADESAGVYGGCGPRLNEPKDPSEWLGKEGGPHAKLENEKEQGVTISYDELIKQWAEN
;
A
#
# COMPACT_ATOMS: atom_id res chain seq x y z
N GLN A 1 -9.13 -13.40 -7.36
CA GLN A 1 -8.11 -12.67 -6.60
C GLN A 1 -8.82 -11.64 -5.75
N ILE A 2 -8.62 -11.63 -4.42
CA ILE A 2 -9.35 -10.72 -3.49
C ILE A 2 -8.64 -9.36 -3.39
N PHE A 3 -7.37 -9.27 -3.82
CA PHE A 3 -6.56 -8.06 -3.80
C PHE A 3 -5.74 -7.91 -5.08
N TRP A 4 -5.83 -6.77 -5.76
CA TRP A 4 -4.95 -6.43 -6.88
C TRP A 4 -4.33 -5.04 -6.70
N TYR A 5 -3.29 -4.76 -7.47
CA TYR A 5 -2.72 -3.41 -7.57
C TYR A 5 -3.54 -2.56 -8.55
N THR A 6 -3.88 -1.34 -8.15
CA THR A 6 -4.57 -0.39 -9.03
C THR A 6 -3.75 -0.05 -10.29
N ALA A 7 -2.44 -0.29 -10.27
CA ALA A 7 -1.58 -0.22 -11.44
C ALA A 7 -2.05 -1.10 -12.62
N PHE A 8 -2.79 -2.18 -12.36
CA PHE A 8 -3.34 -3.07 -13.40
C PHE A 8 -4.73 -2.65 -13.87
N THR A 9 -5.36 -1.63 -13.27
CA THR A 9 -6.74 -1.26 -13.59
C THR A 9 -6.90 -0.85 -15.06
N ALA A 10 -5.89 -0.25 -15.68
CA ALA A 10 -5.93 0.11 -17.11
C ALA A 10 -6.13 -1.12 -18.01
N ASP A 11 -5.46 -2.24 -17.71
CA ASP A 11 -5.62 -3.49 -18.47
C ASP A 11 -6.98 -4.14 -18.20
N MET A 12 -7.49 -4.01 -16.99
CA MET A 12 -8.79 -4.57 -16.55
C MET A 12 -10.01 -3.85 -17.14
N VAL A 13 -9.82 -2.73 -17.85
CA VAL A 13 -10.90 -2.00 -18.52
C VAL A 13 -10.71 -1.90 -20.03
N LYS A 14 -9.75 -2.64 -20.59
CA LYS A 14 -9.57 -2.77 -22.04
C LYS A 14 -10.80 -3.44 -22.67
N PRO A 15 -11.10 -3.18 -23.95
CA PRO A 15 -12.20 -3.83 -24.64
C PRO A 15 -11.93 -5.33 -24.87
N LYS A 16 -12.99 -6.13 -25.04
CA LYS A 16 -12.89 -7.55 -25.39
C LYS A 16 -12.12 -7.80 -26.68
N SER A 17 -12.17 -6.87 -27.64
CA SER A 17 -11.41 -6.93 -28.89
C SER A 17 -9.90 -6.94 -28.69
N GLU A 18 -9.39 -6.50 -27.54
CA GLU A 18 -7.98 -6.57 -27.15
C GLU A 18 -7.67 -7.80 -26.26
N GLY A 19 -8.60 -8.76 -26.17
CA GLY A 19 -8.43 -9.99 -25.39
C GLY A 19 -8.75 -9.85 -23.90
N ASN A 20 -9.38 -8.75 -23.46
CA ASN A 20 -9.79 -8.58 -22.08
C ASN A 20 -11.11 -9.35 -21.77
N ASN A 21 -11.09 -10.22 -20.76
CA ASN A 21 -12.26 -10.98 -20.32
C ASN A 21 -12.96 -10.41 -19.08
N THR A 22 -12.58 -9.19 -18.65
CA THR A 22 -13.03 -8.60 -17.39
C THR A 22 -14.09 -7.51 -17.59
N VAL A 23 -14.53 -7.31 -18.83
CA VAL A 23 -15.63 -6.41 -19.22
C VAL A 23 -16.72 -7.18 -20.00
N ASP A 24 -17.94 -6.66 -20.04
CA ASP A 24 -19.02 -7.15 -20.90
C ASP A 24 -18.86 -6.70 -22.38
N ASP A 25 -19.85 -7.00 -23.23
CA ASP A 25 -19.81 -6.64 -24.65
C ASP A 25 -19.94 -5.12 -24.88
N GLU A 26 -20.55 -4.42 -23.92
CA GLU A 26 -20.66 -2.97 -23.88
C GLU A 26 -19.44 -2.28 -23.21
N GLY A 27 -18.44 -3.05 -22.80
CA GLY A 27 -17.22 -2.57 -22.16
C GLY A 27 -17.39 -2.12 -20.70
N ASN A 28 -18.49 -2.49 -20.02
CA ASN A 28 -18.63 -2.28 -18.59
C ASN A 28 -17.82 -3.33 -17.81
N PRO A 29 -17.12 -2.94 -16.73
CA PRO A 29 -16.45 -3.90 -15.86
C PRO A 29 -17.40 -4.94 -15.28
N LEU A 30 -17.00 -6.21 -15.31
CA LEU A 30 -17.67 -7.34 -14.64
C LEU A 30 -17.26 -7.45 -13.16
N TRP A 31 -16.61 -6.42 -12.64
CA TRP A 31 -16.07 -6.33 -11.29
C TRP A 31 -16.35 -4.95 -10.69
N ARG A 32 -16.22 -4.83 -9.37
CA ARG A 32 -16.32 -3.57 -8.63
C ARG A 32 -15.21 -3.49 -7.59
N MET A 33 -14.69 -2.30 -7.36
CA MET A 33 -13.83 -2.00 -6.22
C MET A 33 -14.67 -2.08 -4.95
N ALA A 34 -14.10 -2.70 -3.93
CA ALA A 34 -14.71 -2.85 -2.61
C ALA A 34 -13.69 -2.44 -1.53
N PRO A 35 -14.15 -2.16 -0.30
CA PRO A 35 -13.25 -1.95 0.82
C PRO A 35 -12.31 -3.14 0.99
N SER A 36 -11.10 -2.87 1.47
CA SER A 36 -10.23 -3.95 1.90
C SER A 36 -10.86 -4.66 3.10
N PRO A 37 -11.07 -5.99 3.05
CA PRO A 37 -11.51 -6.73 4.21
C PRO A 37 -10.42 -6.67 5.29
N HIS A 38 -10.82 -6.63 6.55
CA HIS A 38 -9.92 -6.60 7.69
C HIS A 38 -10.21 -7.76 8.64
N GLY A 39 -9.17 -8.21 9.33
CA GLY A 39 -9.23 -9.36 10.25
C GLY A 39 -9.74 -9.01 11.65
N PRO A 40 -9.84 -10.01 12.54
CA PRO A 40 -10.41 -9.87 13.89
C PRO A 40 -9.57 -8.99 14.83
N TYR A 41 -8.30 -8.75 14.48
CA TYR A 41 -7.41 -7.85 15.21
C TYR A 41 -7.61 -6.38 14.85
N TRP A 42 -8.31 -6.09 13.75
CA TRP A 42 -8.51 -4.73 13.28
C TRP A 42 -9.50 -3.96 14.17
N LYS A 43 -9.19 -2.70 14.46
CA LYS A 43 -10.06 -1.78 15.20
C LYS A 43 -10.24 -0.47 14.44
N GLU A 44 -11.36 0.21 14.67
CA GLU A 44 -11.64 1.51 14.08
C GLU A 44 -10.47 2.49 14.27
N GLY A 45 -10.11 3.21 13.20
CA GLY A 45 -8.91 4.07 13.15
C GLY A 45 -7.62 3.36 12.76
N GLN A 46 -7.54 2.02 12.77
CA GLN A 46 -6.39 1.30 12.22
C GLN A 46 -6.40 1.31 10.69
N LYS A 47 -5.21 1.29 10.09
CA LYS A 47 -5.06 1.26 8.63
C LYS A 47 -5.46 -0.10 8.08
N VAL A 48 -6.11 -0.10 6.92
CA VAL A 48 -6.61 -1.32 6.26
C VAL A 48 -5.68 -1.82 5.15
N GLY A 49 -4.64 -1.05 4.83
CA GLY A 49 -3.68 -1.40 3.81
C GLY A 49 -2.59 -0.35 3.60
N TYR A 50 -1.76 -0.65 2.62
CA TYR A 50 -0.63 0.17 2.20
C TYR A 50 -0.88 0.72 0.78
N GLN A 51 -0.43 1.95 0.53
CA GLN A 51 -0.51 2.60 -0.77
C GLN A 51 0.89 2.99 -1.26
N ASP A 52 1.26 2.46 -2.42
CA ASP A 52 2.45 2.89 -3.13
C ASP A 52 2.23 4.27 -3.75
N VAL A 53 3.05 5.24 -3.34
CA VAL A 53 3.02 6.61 -3.87
C VAL A 53 4.34 6.90 -4.58
N GLY A 54 4.27 7.04 -5.90
CA GLY A 54 5.42 7.46 -6.70
C GLY A 54 5.90 8.85 -6.29
N SER A 55 7.22 9.02 -6.17
CA SER A 55 7.85 10.27 -5.78
C SER A 55 8.95 10.68 -6.76
N TRP A 56 9.18 11.99 -6.87
CA TRP A 56 10.34 12.53 -7.59
C TRP A 56 11.49 12.71 -6.61
N THR A 57 12.60 12.00 -6.86
CA THR A 57 13.79 12.06 -6.00
C THR A 57 14.89 12.87 -6.67
N PHE A 58 15.29 13.97 -6.03
CA PHE A 58 16.43 14.78 -6.45
C PHE A 58 17.64 14.44 -5.58
N LEU A 59 18.72 13.93 -6.19
CA LEU A 59 19.90 13.51 -5.44
C LEU A 59 20.67 14.74 -4.96
N LYS A 60 21.13 14.74 -3.70
CA LYS A 60 21.96 15.82 -3.13
C LYS A 60 23.23 16.11 -3.93
N SER A 61 23.77 15.10 -4.62
CA SER A 61 24.95 15.21 -5.48
C SER A 61 24.68 15.85 -6.84
N THR A 62 23.41 16.13 -7.19
CA THR A 62 23.06 16.71 -8.49
C THR A 62 23.45 18.19 -8.51
N PRO A 63 24.22 18.65 -9.51
CA PRO A 63 24.50 20.08 -9.69
C PRO A 63 23.20 20.91 -9.67
N GLU A 64 23.23 22.06 -9.00
CA GLU A 64 22.03 22.85 -8.69
C GLU A 64 21.26 23.27 -9.95
N ASP A 65 21.97 23.64 -11.02
CA ASP A 65 21.40 23.99 -12.32
C ASP A 65 20.58 22.84 -12.92
N ARG A 66 21.11 21.61 -12.86
CA ARG A 66 20.43 20.40 -13.33
C ARG A 66 19.27 20.00 -12.42
N ALA A 67 19.44 20.15 -11.11
CA ALA A 67 18.38 19.87 -10.14
C ALA A 67 17.17 20.80 -10.36
N LYS A 68 17.40 22.09 -10.62
CA LYS A 68 16.35 23.06 -10.98
C LYS A 68 15.63 22.68 -12.27
N ALA A 69 16.38 22.30 -13.31
CA ALA A 69 15.78 21.85 -14.57
C ALA A 69 14.92 20.58 -14.38
N ALA A 70 15.42 19.59 -13.63
CA ALA A 70 14.68 18.38 -13.31
C ALA A 70 13.43 18.69 -12.47
N TRP A 71 13.50 19.65 -11.54
CA TRP A 71 12.36 20.10 -10.75
C TRP A 71 11.28 20.73 -11.62
N LEU A 72 11.65 21.61 -12.56
CA LEU A 72 10.70 22.18 -13.53
C LEU A 72 10.04 21.11 -14.39
N TYR A 73 10.81 20.11 -14.84
CA TYR A 73 10.25 18.98 -15.59
C TYR A 73 9.25 18.16 -14.75
N ALA A 74 9.57 17.88 -13.47
CA ALA A 74 8.66 17.21 -12.57
C ALA A 74 7.35 18.01 -12.39
N GLN A 75 7.43 19.35 -12.25
CA GLN A 75 6.24 20.21 -12.20
C GLN A 75 5.41 20.12 -13.50
N PHE A 76 6.04 20.10 -14.67
CA PHE A 76 5.36 19.93 -15.94
C PHE A 76 4.62 18.57 -16.02
N VAL A 77 5.30 17.47 -15.66
CA VAL A 77 4.72 16.11 -15.72
C VAL A 77 3.57 15.91 -14.71
N VAL A 78 3.57 16.69 -13.62
CA VAL A 78 2.52 16.70 -12.58
C VAL A 78 1.51 17.83 -12.81
N SER A 79 1.63 18.63 -13.88
CA SER A 79 0.66 19.68 -14.19
C SER A 79 -0.72 19.07 -14.48
N LYS A 80 -1.80 19.83 -14.22
CA LYS A 80 -3.18 19.32 -14.33
C LYS A 80 -3.47 18.70 -15.71
N THR A 81 -3.11 19.37 -16.79
CA THR A 81 -3.36 18.89 -18.16
C THR A 81 -2.64 17.57 -18.44
N VAL A 82 -1.37 17.47 -18.05
CA VAL A 82 -0.56 16.27 -18.27
C VAL A 82 -1.05 15.13 -17.38
N ASP A 83 -1.32 15.39 -16.11
CA ASP A 83 -1.84 14.39 -15.17
C ASP A 83 -3.20 13.85 -15.63
N VAL A 84 -4.16 14.71 -16.02
CA VAL A 84 -5.47 14.26 -16.56
C VAL A 84 -5.29 13.33 -17.75
N LYS A 85 -4.43 13.68 -18.70
CA LYS A 85 -4.16 12.83 -19.88
C LYS A 85 -3.54 11.50 -19.47
N LYS A 86 -2.54 11.51 -18.59
CA LYS A 86 -1.87 10.30 -18.10
C LYS A 86 -2.81 9.41 -17.30
N SER A 87 -3.63 9.97 -16.41
CA SER A 87 -4.59 9.23 -15.61
C SER A 87 -5.67 8.60 -16.48
N HIS A 88 -6.05 9.19 -17.62
CA HIS A 88 -6.96 8.50 -18.54
C HIS A 88 -6.33 7.27 -19.22
N VAL A 89 -5.01 7.22 -19.32
CA VAL A 89 -4.30 6.06 -19.87
C VAL A 89 -4.02 5.03 -18.77
N GLY A 90 -3.34 5.45 -17.71
CA GLY A 90 -2.84 4.55 -16.67
C GLY A 90 -3.75 4.35 -15.46
N LEU A 91 -4.84 5.12 -15.34
CA LEU A 91 -5.78 5.08 -14.21
C LEU A 91 -5.10 5.24 -12.83
N THR A 92 -3.98 5.96 -12.82
CA THR A 92 -3.24 6.36 -11.62
C THR A 92 -3.33 7.87 -11.50
N PHE A 93 -3.79 8.34 -10.33
CA PHE A 93 -4.04 9.76 -10.08
C PHE A 93 -2.93 10.36 -9.24
N ILE A 94 -2.34 11.48 -9.69
CA ILE A 94 -1.38 12.25 -8.88
C ILE A 94 -2.09 13.41 -8.18
N ARG A 95 -3.07 14.05 -8.85
CA ARG A 95 -3.77 15.22 -8.32
C ARG A 95 -5.23 14.93 -7.97
N ASP A 96 -5.70 15.47 -6.85
CA ASP A 96 -7.13 15.50 -6.51
C ASP A 96 -7.95 16.25 -7.60
N SER A 97 -7.41 17.34 -8.15
CA SER A 97 -8.03 18.07 -9.26
C SER A 97 -8.20 17.24 -10.55
N THR A 98 -7.46 16.15 -10.68
CA THR A 98 -7.54 15.24 -11.84
C THR A 98 -8.67 14.23 -11.64
N VAL A 99 -8.72 13.53 -10.50
CA VAL A 99 -9.81 12.58 -10.23
C VAL A 99 -11.17 13.30 -10.16
N ARG A 100 -11.20 14.59 -9.78
CA ARG A 100 -12.41 15.44 -9.78
C ARG A 100 -12.76 16.07 -11.14
N HIS A 101 -11.95 15.87 -12.18
CA HIS A 101 -12.25 16.41 -13.50
C HIS A 101 -13.53 15.79 -14.07
N GLU A 102 -14.31 16.57 -14.83
CA GLU A 102 -15.61 16.15 -15.39
C GLU A 102 -15.50 14.90 -16.26
N SER A 103 -14.45 14.80 -17.08
CA SER A 103 -14.18 13.61 -17.91
C SER A 103 -14.02 12.31 -17.11
N PHE A 104 -13.65 12.37 -15.82
CA PHE A 104 -13.66 11.19 -14.95
C PHE A 104 -15.03 10.91 -14.34
N SER A 105 -15.89 11.93 -14.15
CA SER A 105 -17.29 11.70 -13.81
C SER A 105 -18.02 10.99 -14.95
N GLU A 106 -17.80 11.42 -16.19
CA GLU A 106 -18.37 10.78 -17.40
C GLU A 106 -17.89 9.34 -17.57
N ARG A 107 -16.60 9.07 -17.27
CA ARG A 107 -16.01 7.73 -17.43
C ARG A 107 -16.23 6.82 -16.22
N ALA A 108 -16.63 7.33 -15.07
CA ALA A 108 -16.76 6.57 -13.82
C ALA A 108 -17.55 5.25 -13.95
N PRO A 109 -18.69 5.18 -14.69
CA PRO A 109 -19.43 3.93 -14.88
C PRO A 109 -18.61 2.80 -15.53
N LYS A 110 -17.54 3.15 -16.27
CA LYS A 110 -16.64 2.21 -16.95
C LYS A 110 -15.41 1.85 -16.11
N LEU A 111 -15.31 2.32 -14.87
CA LEU A 111 -14.12 2.16 -14.01
C LEU A 111 -14.40 1.42 -12.70
N GLY A 112 -15.58 0.81 -12.58
CA GLY A 112 -15.88 -0.17 -11.53
C GLY A 112 -15.71 0.36 -10.11
N GLY A 113 -15.99 1.63 -9.84
CA GLY A 113 -15.87 2.22 -8.50
C GLY A 113 -14.53 2.92 -8.21
N LEU A 114 -13.58 2.94 -9.15
CA LEU A 114 -12.27 3.58 -8.98
C LEU A 114 -12.40 5.08 -8.67
N VAL A 115 -13.25 5.79 -9.43
CA VAL A 115 -13.38 7.24 -9.31
C VAL A 115 -14.05 7.60 -8.00
N GLU A 116 -15.09 6.85 -7.64
CA GLU A 116 -15.83 6.97 -6.39
C GLU A 116 -14.90 6.73 -5.20
N PHE A 117 -14.11 5.64 -5.22
CA PHE A 117 -13.12 5.34 -4.19
C PHE A 117 -12.09 6.46 -4.00
N TYR A 118 -11.47 6.94 -5.08
CA TYR A 118 -10.45 8.00 -4.98
C TYR A 118 -11.05 9.38 -4.67
N ARG A 119 -12.36 9.58 -4.79
CA ARG A 119 -13.06 10.78 -4.31
C ARG A 119 -13.54 10.65 -2.86
N SER A 120 -13.70 9.43 -2.37
CA SER A 120 -14.19 9.14 -1.02
C SER A 120 -13.12 9.34 0.06
N PRO A 121 -13.52 9.58 1.33
CA PRO A 121 -12.57 9.66 2.45
C PRO A 121 -11.82 8.34 2.67
N ASP A 122 -12.33 7.22 2.18
CA ASP A 122 -11.70 5.92 2.41
C ASP A 122 -10.29 5.88 1.86
N ARG A 123 -9.97 6.59 0.77
CA ARG A 123 -8.61 6.65 0.20
C ARG A 123 -7.50 6.94 1.24
N VAL A 124 -7.80 7.62 2.36
CA VAL A 124 -6.82 7.93 3.43
C VAL A 124 -6.70 6.86 4.52
N ARG A 125 -7.51 5.79 4.45
CA ARG A 125 -7.40 4.61 5.33
C ARG A 125 -6.21 3.71 4.95
N TRP A 126 -5.62 3.93 3.78
CA TRP A 126 -4.35 3.34 3.36
C TRP A 126 -3.19 4.24 3.78
N SER A 127 -2.09 3.65 4.23
CA SER A 127 -0.90 4.40 4.65
C SER A 127 0.21 4.33 3.61
N PRO A 128 1.06 5.37 3.50
CA PRO A 128 2.38 5.24 2.88
C PRO A 128 3.30 4.42 3.80
N THR A 129 4.49 4.07 3.32
CA THR A 129 5.46 3.31 4.10
C THR A 129 5.88 4.20 5.24
N GLY A 130 5.79 3.71 6.46
CA GLY A 130 6.25 4.46 7.62
C GLY A 130 7.73 4.81 7.45
N ILE A 131 8.09 6.03 7.87
CA ILE A 131 9.49 6.50 7.90
C ILE A 131 10.33 5.80 8.99
N ASN A 132 9.71 4.88 9.75
CA ASN A 132 10.29 4.15 10.87
C ASN A 132 10.93 2.82 10.46
N VAL A 133 10.85 2.41 9.19
CA VAL A 133 11.54 1.21 8.70
C VAL A 133 13.00 1.60 8.39
N PRO A 134 13.99 1.05 9.12
CA PRO A 134 15.36 1.55 9.07
C PRO A 134 16.07 1.31 7.73
N ASP A 135 15.79 0.17 7.07
CA ASP A 135 16.28 -0.15 5.73
C ASP A 135 15.29 -1.11 5.06
N TYR A 136 14.22 -0.53 4.50
CA TYR A 136 13.13 -1.30 3.89
C TYR A 136 13.62 -2.30 2.83
N PRO A 137 14.51 -1.93 1.88
CA PRO A 137 15.02 -2.88 0.88
C PRO A 137 15.66 -4.13 1.49
N LYS A 138 16.45 -3.99 2.56
CA LYS A 138 17.06 -5.14 3.24
C LYS A 138 16.03 -6.00 3.95
N LEU A 139 15.13 -5.38 4.72
CA LEU A 139 14.16 -6.12 5.53
C LEU A 139 13.06 -6.78 4.68
N ALA A 140 12.66 -6.16 3.57
CA ALA A 140 11.65 -6.70 2.66
C ALA A 140 12.08 -8.03 2.02
N GLN A 141 13.38 -8.25 1.80
CA GLN A 141 13.88 -9.52 1.26
C GLN A 141 13.62 -10.69 2.23
N ILE A 142 13.77 -10.44 3.53
CA ILE A 142 13.53 -11.43 4.59
C ILE A 142 12.04 -11.79 4.64
N TRP A 143 11.16 -10.79 4.56
CA TRP A 143 9.71 -10.98 4.50
C TRP A 143 9.31 -11.96 3.38
N TRP A 144 9.79 -11.75 2.17
CA TRP A 144 9.43 -12.60 1.03
C TRP A 144 9.93 -14.03 1.15
N GLN A 145 11.10 -14.24 1.74
CA GLN A 145 11.64 -15.57 2.00
C GLN A 145 10.75 -16.35 2.99
N GLN A 146 10.36 -15.74 4.11
CA GLN A 146 9.57 -16.42 5.15
C GLN A 146 8.10 -16.63 4.75
N ILE A 147 7.50 -15.74 3.95
CA ILE A 147 6.12 -15.91 3.47
C ILE A 147 6.00 -17.08 2.49
N GLY A 148 7.01 -17.32 1.65
CA GLY A 148 7.02 -18.49 0.74
C GLY A 148 6.94 -19.82 1.49
N ASP A 149 7.64 -19.91 2.62
CA ASP A 149 7.69 -21.07 3.52
C ASP A 149 6.32 -21.39 4.14
N VAL A 150 5.52 -20.39 4.49
CA VAL A 150 4.13 -20.59 4.98
C VAL A 150 3.22 -21.08 3.85
N ASN A 151 3.29 -20.45 2.68
CA ASN A 151 2.41 -20.77 1.56
C ASN A 151 2.64 -22.17 1.00
N SER A 152 3.86 -22.69 1.12
CA SER A 152 4.21 -24.06 0.74
C SER A 152 3.83 -25.12 1.81
N GLY A 153 3.42 -24.68 3.01
CA GLY A 153 3.11 -25.56 4.14
C GLY A 153 4.33 -26.13 4.86
N ALA A 154 5.54 -25.64 4.56
CA ALA A 154 6.77 -26.08 5.21
C ALA A 154 6.83 -25.66 6.69
N PHE A 155 6.20 -24.53 7.03
CA PHE A 155 6.14 -23.99 8.39
C PHE A 155 4.71 -23.56 8.73
N THR A 156 4.38 -23.63 10.03
CA THR A 156 3.18 -22.97 10.54
C THR A 156 3.33 -21.44 10.48
N PRO A 157 2.23 -20.68 10.43
CA PRO A 157 2.30 -19.22 10.48
C PRO A 157 3.11 -18.68 11.67
N GLN A 158 2.96 -19.27 12.85
CA GLN A 158 3.73 -18.86 14.03
C GLN A 158 5.24 -19.07 13.84
N GLN A 159 5.65 -20.26 13.41
CA GLN A 159 7.07 -20.57 13.19
C GLN A 159 7.71 -19.65 12.14
N ALA A 160 6.98 -19.31 11.07
CA ALA A 160 7.50 -18.40 10.07
C ALA A 160 7.61 -16.95 10.59
N MET A 161 6.64 -16.49 11.39
CA MET A 161 6.71 -15.17 12.02
C MET A 161 7.82 -15.07 13.06
N ASP A 162 8.07 -16.13 13.84
CA ASP A 162 9.18 -16.18 14.81
C ASP A 162 10.54 -16.11 14.08
N ARG A 163 10.71 -16.90 13.02
CA ARG A 163 11.92 -16.88 12.17
C ARG A 163 12.11 -15.53 11.48
N LEU A 164 11.03 -14.93 11.00
CA LEU A 164 11.06 -13.60 10.41
C LEU A 164 11.58 -12.56 11.41
N ALA A 165 11.05 -12.58 12.65
CA ALA A 165 11.48 -11.66 13.70
C ALA A 165 12.97 -11.85 14.03
N GLU A 166 13.42 -13.10 14.19
CA GLU A 166 14.82 -13.42 14.46
C GLU A 166 15.76 -12.92 13.36
N GLU A 167 15.44 -13.18 12.09
CA GLU A 167 16.26 -12.73 10.95
C GLU A 167 16.26 -11.20 10.78
N MET A 168 15.13 -10.55 11.07
CA MET A 168 15.06 -9.09 11.11
C MET A 168 15.95 -8.54 12.22
N ASP A 169 15.94 -9.11 13.42
CA ASP A 169 16.79 -8.69 14.54
C ASP A 169 18.27 -8.88 14.23
N ILE A 170 18.68 -10.03 13.68
CA ILE A 170 20.06 -10.29 13.25
C ILE A 170 20.51 -9.23 12.24
N THR A 171 19.66 -8.91 11.26
CA THR A 171 19.96 -7.92 10.22
C THR A 171 20.08 -6.53 10.82
N MET A 172 19.13 -6.13 11.67
CA MET A 172 19.15 -4.82 12.34
C MET A 172 20.32 -4.69 13.30
N ALA A 173 20.75 -5.76 13.98
CA ALA A 173 21.93 -5.75 14.86
C ALA A 173 23.21 -5.43 14.05
N ARG A 174 23.34 -6.01 12.86
CA ARG A 174 24.45 -5.68 11.94
C ARG A 174 24.37 -4.23 11.46
N MET A 175 23.17 -3.72 11.22
CA MET A 175 22.97 -2.31 10.84
C MET A 175 23.34 -1.36 11.97
N GLN A 176 22.96 -1.69 13.21
CA GLN A 176 23.36 -0.95 14.40
C GLN A 176 24.89 -0.89 14.52
N ALA A 177 25.57 -2.04 14.46
CA ALA A 177 27.04 -2.09 14.58
C ALA A 177 27.74 -1.30 13.46
N ALA A 178 27.22 -1.34 12.23
CA ALA A 178 27.75 -0.55 11.11
C ALA A 178 27.56 0.96 11.32
N ASP A 179 26.42 1.37 11.87
CA ASP A 179 26.15 2.77 12.19
C ASP A 179 27.01 3.28 13.34
N GLU A 180 27.16 2.50 14.41
CA GLU A 180 27.98 2.86 15.57
C GLU A 180 29.48 2.93 15.25
N SER A 181 29.97 2.03 14.39
CA SER A 181 31.40 1.98 14.03
C SER A 181 31.83 2.98 12.96
N ALA A 182 30.96 3.26 11.99
CA ALA A 182 31.33 4.02 10.80
C ALA A 182 30.30 5.08 10.36
N GLY A 183 29.21 5.28 11.11
CA GLY A 183 28.18 6.25 10.78
C GLY A 183 27.48 5.97 9.46
N VAL A 184 27.38 4.69 9.06
CA VAL A 184 26.82 4.28 7.76
C VAL A 184 25.40 4.80 7.55
N TYR A 185 24.61 4.89 8.62
CA TYR A 185 23.23 5.39 8.59
C TYR A 185 23.13 6.82 9.16
N GLY A 186 24.25 7.53 9.28
CA GLY A 186 24.29 8.91 9.76
C GLY A 186 23.85 9.06 11.23
N GLY A 187 23.97 8.01 12.04
CA GLY A 187 23.47 7.99 13.42
C GLY A 187 21.97 7.68 13.54
N CYS A 188 21.29 7.42 12.42
CA CYS A 188 19.88 7.04 12.39
C CYS A 188 19.68 5.54 12.16
N GLY A 189 20.73 4.71 12.33
CA GLY A 189 20.59 3.26 12.28
C GLY A 189 19.69 2.74 13.41
N PRO A 190 19.15 1.52 13.29
CA PRO A 190 18.33 0.93 14.34
C PRO A 190 19.14 0.76 15.64
N ARG A 191 18.46 0.73 16.77
CA ARG A 191 19.02 0.39 18.08
C ARG A 191 18.15 -0.71 18.67
N LEU A 192 18.72 -1.89 18.84
CA LEU A 192 18.00 -3.03 19.39
C LEU A 192 17.86 -2.86 20.90
N ASN A 193 16.67 -3.20 21.39
CA ASN A 193 16.44 -3.36 22.82
C ASN A 193 16.95 -4.73 23.27
N GLU A 194 17.24 -4.84 24.56
CA GLU A 194 17.46 -6.15 25.18
C GLU A 194 16.25 -7.08 24.96
N PRO A 195 16.47 -8.38 24.69
CA PRO A 195 15.39 -9.34 24.60
C PRO A 195 14.51 -9.33 25.85
N LYS A 196 13.20 -9.45 25.63
CA LYS A 196 12.19 -9.53 26.68
C LYS A 196 11.25 -10.69 26.41
N ASP A 197 10.70 -11.25 27.48
CA ASP A 197 9.66 -12.26 27.37
C ASP A 197 8.42 -11.67 26.66
N PRO A 198 7.76 -12.39 25.73
CA PRO A 198 6.58 -11.89 25.03
C PRO A 198 5.45 -11.43 25.97
N SER A 199 5.32 -12.01 27.16
CA SER A 199 4.34 -11.59 28.18
C SER A 199 4.54 -10.14 28.64
N GLU A 200 5.74 -9.57 28.41
CA GLU A 200 6.02 -8.17 28.69
C GLU A 200 5.45 -7.21 27.64
N TRP A 201 4.93 -7.69 26.51
CA TRP A 201 4.41 -6.85 25.43
C TRP A 201 3.00 -7.22 25.01
N LEU A 202 2.70 -8.53 24.93
CA LEU A 202 1.45 -9.02 24.39
C LEU A 202 0.26 -8.57 25.24
N GLY A 203 -0.70 -7.93 24.59
CA GLY A 203 -1.94 -7.45 25.22
C GLY A 203 -1.77 -6.20 26.10
N LYS A 204 -0.57 -5.62 26.20
CA LYS A 204 -0.36 -4.34 26.89
C LYS A 204 -0.83 -3.16 26.02
N GLU A 205 -1.09 -2.03 26.66
CA GLU A 205 -1.47 -0.79 25.96
C GLU A 205 -0.38 -0.39 24.95
N GLY A 206 -0.78 -0.18 23.69
CA GLY A 206 0.15 0.14 22.59
C GLY A 206 1.05 -1.01 22.12
N GLY A 207 0.96 -2.20 22.74
CA GLY A 207 1.73 -3.39 22.37
C GLY A 207 1.04 -4.28 21.33
N PRO A 208 1.70 -5.36 20.87
CA PRO A 208 1.09 -6.33 19.98
C PRO A 208 -0.11 -7.02 20.65
N HIS A 209 -1.10 -7.38 19.85
CA HIS A 209 -2.31 -8.02 20.37
C HIS A 209 -2.02 -9.42 20.91
N ALA A 210 -2.62 -9.75 22.05
CA ALA A 210 -2.66 -11.12 22.54
C ALA A 210 -3.56 -11.97 21.64
N LYS A 211 -3.31 -13.29 21.62
CA LYS A 211 -4.10 -14.23 20.85
C LYS A 211 -5.57 -14.18 21.25
N LEU A 212 -6.47 -14.07 20.28
CA LEU A 212 -7.92 -14.10 20.49
C LEU A 212 -8.41 -15.54 20.64
N GLU A 213 -9.52 -15.72 21.37
CA GLU A 213 -10.22 -17.01 21.45
C GLU A 213 -10.75 -17.46 20.07
N ASN A 214 -11.18 -16.50 19.25
CA ASN A 214 -11.64 -16.73 17.89
C ASN A 214 -10.96 -15.78 16.89
N GLU A 215 -10.04 -16.31 16.10
CA GLU A 215 -9.36 -15.56 15.02
C GLU A 215 -10.01 -15.81 13.64
N LYS A 216 -11.13 -16.54 13.60
CA LYS A 216 -11.82 -16.96 12.37
C LYS A 216 -13.31 -16.63 12.44
N GLU A 217 -13.60 -15.39 12.81
CA GLU A 217 -14.96 -14.88 12.77
C GLU A 217 -15.53 -14.95 11.35
N GLN A 218 -16.85 -15.16 11.26
CA GLN A 218 -17.54 -15.21 9.97
C GLN A 218 -17.46 -13.83 9.30
N GLY A 219 -16.99 -13.79 8.06
CA GLY A 219 -16.91 -12.55 7.30
C GLY A 219 -18.30 -11.91 7.12
N VAL A 220 -18.33 -10.58 7.25
CA VAL A 220 -19.52 -9.75 7.03
C VAL A 220 -19.36 -9.00 5.71
N THR A 221 -20.43 -8.90 4.93
CA THR A 221 -20.46 -8.16 3.65
C THR A 221 -21.29 -6.88 3.78
N ILE A 222 -21.05 -5.95 2.87
CA ILE A 222 -21.84 -4.71 2.72
C ILE A 222 -22.44 -4.66 1.32
N SER A 223 -23.65 -4.12 1.19
CA SER A 223 -24.23 -3.85 -0.13
C SER A 223 -23.39 -2.79 -0.87
N TYR A 224 -23.22 -2.96 -2.18
CA TYR A 224 -22.46 -1.99 -2.98
C TYR A 224 -23.12 -0.60 -3.00
N ASP A 225 -24.45 -0.55 -3.02
CA ASP A 225 -25.17 0.74 -3.01
C ASP A 225 -25.01 1.47 -1.66
N GLU A 226 -24.93 0.73 -0.56
CA GLU A 226 -24.65 1.29 0.77
C GLU A 226 -23.22 1.81 0.85
N LEU A 227 -22.27 1.05 0.28
CA LEU A 227 -20.88 1.47 0.18
C LEU A 227 -20.73 2.77 -0.62
N ILE A 228 -21.37 2.88 -1.79
CA ILE A 228 -21.31 4.10 -2.62
C ILE A 228 -21.91 5.29 -1.87
N LYS A 229 -23.01 5.11 -1.12
CA LYS A 229 -23.56 6.17 -0.27
C LYS A 229 -22.56 6.63 0.79
N GLN A 230 -21.91 5.70 1.49
CA GLN A 230 -20.85 6.03 2.45
C GLN A 230 -19.67 6.79 1.82
N TRP A 231 -19.36 6.50 0.55
CA TRP A 231 -18.31 7.20 -0.19
C TRP A 231 -18.72 8.60 -0.69
N ALA A 232 -20.01 8.82 -0.93
CA ALA A 232 -20.56 10.09 -1.40
C ALA A 232 -20.93 11.04 -0.25
N GLU A 233 -21.29 10.49 0.91
CA GLU A 233 -21.55 11.23 2.14
C GLU A 233 -20.21 11.55 2.82
N ASN A 234 -19.67 12.74 2.54
CA ASN A 234 -18.69 13.57 3.31
C ASN A 234 -17.86 14.42 2.32
#